data_AF-A0A925H6U6-F1
#
_entry.id   AF-A0A925H6U6-F1
#
_cell.length_a   1.000
_cell.length_b   1.000
_cell.length_c   1.000
_cell.angle_alpha   90.00
_cell.angle_beta   90.00
_cell.angle_gamma   90.00
#
_symmetry.space_group_name_H-M   'P 1'
#
loop_
_entity.id
_entity.type
_entity.pdbx_description
1 polymer ?
#
loop_
_entity_poly.entity_id
_entity_poly.type
_entity_poly.pdbx_seq_one_letter_code
_entity_poly.pdbx_strand_id
1 'polypeptide(L)'
;MGTTHGAEVDAARGGSGTAFLLAKRREILGDDDGRRRAEEVADWLAAGVSGLVRESSVRVNSSDALVVRAAHLVERASVEEYRQRVRGLGEERNELHFLTSGPWPPYSFGELRG
;
A
#
# COMPACT_ATOMS: atom_id res chain seq x y z
N MET A 1 -16.67 34.27 51.23
CA MET A 1 -17.68 33.39 50.60
C MET A 1 -17.21 33.13 49.18
N GLY A 2 -16.54 32.00 48.97
CA GLY A 2 -15.87 31.65 47.72
C GLY A 2 -16.54 30.47 47.01
N THR A 3 -16.26 30.43 45.71
CA THR A 3 -16.33 29.32 44.74
C THR A 3 -17.72 28.87 44.23
N THR A 4 -18.00 29.27 42.99
CA THR A 4 -18.70 28.44 42.00
C THR A 4 -17.89 28.46 40.70
N HIS A 5 -16.99 27.48 40.52
CA HIS A 5 -16.35 27.21 39.23
C HIS A 5 -15.98 25.72 39.16
N GLY A 6 -17.00 24.88 38.95
CA GLY A 6 -16.85 23.43 39.04
C GLY A 6 -17.87 22.62 38.23
N ALA A 7 -18.63 23.25 37.33
CA ALA A 7 -19.64 22.56 36.50
C ALA A 7 -19.26 22.49 35.01
N GLU A 8 -18.20 23.19 34.60
CA GLU A 8 -17.85 23.39 33.18
C GLU A 8 -16.74 22.46 32.65
N VAL A 9 -16.09 21.67 33.52
CA VAL A 9 -15.00 20.75 33.14
C VAL A 9 -15.44 19.32 32.80
N ASP A 10 -16.67 18.92 33.15
CA ASP A 10 -17.14 17.54 32.96
C ASP A 10 -17.83 17.32 31.60
N ALA A 11 -18.59 18.32 31.12
CA ALA A 11 -19.26 18.27 29.81
C ALA A 11 -18.28 18.23 28.62
N ALA A 12 -17.07 18.76 28.78
CA ALA A 12 -16.03 18.75 27.73
C ALA A 12 -15.36 17.38 27.53
N ARG A 13 -15.42 16.46 28.51
CA ARG A 13 -14.84 15.10 28.41
C ARG A 13 -15.77 14.10 27.72
N GLY A 14 -17.09 14.26 27.85
CA GLY A 14 -18.09 13.37 27.23
C GLY A 14 -18.20 13.50 25.70
N GLY A 15 -17.97 14.70 25.16
CA GLY A 15 -17.96 14.94 23.71
C GLY A 15 -16.61 14.64 23.03
N SER A 16 -15.50 14.84 23.74
CA SER A 16 -14.15 14.63 23.20
C SER A 16 -13.77 13.14 23.12
N GLY A 17 -14.20 12.31 24.07
CA GLY A 17 -13.96 10.86 24.05
C GLY A 17 -14.67 10.16 22.88
N THR A 18 -15.95 10.45 22.66
CA THR A 18 -16.70 9.88 21.53
C THR A 18 -16.18 10.39 20.19
N ALA A 19 -15.81 11.69 20.10
CA ALA A 19 -15.18 12.24 18.90
C ALA A 19 -13.83 11.57 18.60
N PHE A 20 -13.01 11.33 19.62
CA PHE A 20 -11.74 10.60 19.49
C PHE A 20 -11.96 9.16 19.03
N LEU A 21 -12.90 8.42 19.64
CA LEU A 21 -13.22 7.04 19.24
C LEU A 21 -13.76 6.96 17.81
N LEU A 22 -14.60 7.92 17.40
CA LEU A 22 -15.09 8.00 16.02
C LEU A 22 -13.97 8.35 15.02
N ALA A 23 -13.06 9.26 15.38
CA ALA A 23 -11.91 9.59 14.56
C ALA A 23 -10.96 8.38 14.42
N LYS A 24 -10.65 7.71 15.53
CA LYS A 24 -9.79 6.53 15.56
C LYS A 24 -10.42 5.35 14.80
N ARG A 25 -11.73 5.16 14.90
CA ARG A 25 -12.46 4.15 14.11
C ARG A 25 -12.39 4.43 12.61
N ARG A 26 -12.55 5.70 12.20
CA ARG A 26 -12.41 6.08 10.78
C ARG A 26 -10.99 5.86 10.26
N GLU A 27 -9.98 6.16 11.07
CA GLU A 27 -8.58 5.92 10.74
C GLU A 27 -8.31 4.41 10.56
N ILE A 28 -8.71 3.58 11.52
CA ILE A 28 -8.50 2.12 11.44
C ILE A 28 -9.22 1.50 10.24
N LEU A 29 -10.49 1.88 10.02
CA LEU A 29 -11.26 1.37 8.87
C LEU A 29 -10.65 1.84 7.54
N GLY A 30 -10.21 3.09 7.46
CA GLY A 30 -9.54 3.63 6.27
C GLY A 30 -8.22 2.93 5.96
N ASP A 31 -7.41 2.63 6.98
CA ASP A 31 -6.18 1.86 6.85
C ASP A 31 -6.46 0.41 6.39
N ASP A 32 -7.50 -0.23 6.93
CA ASP A 32 -7.91 -1.58 6.52
C ASP A 32 -8.42 -1.64 5.08
N ASP A 33 -9.22 -0.65 4.66
CA ASP A 33 -9.70 -0.55 3.27
C ASP A 33 -8.54 -0.26 2.30
N GLY A 34 -7.61 0.62 2.67
CA GLY A 34 -6.40 0.92 1.91
C GLY A 34 -5.51 -0.31 1.75
N ARG A 35 -5.25 -1.03 2.85
CA ARG A 35 -4.47 -2.26 2.85
C ARG A 35 -5.10 -3.35 1.98
N ARG A 36 -6.40 -3.59 2.11
CA ARG A 36 -7.09 -4.60 1.31
C ARG A 36 -7.01 -4.29 -0.19
N ARG A 37 -7.24 -3.04 -0.58
CA ARG A 37 -7.08 -2.62 -1.98
C ARG A 37 -5.63 -2.82 -2.46
N ALA A 38 -4.67 -2.54 -1.59
CA ALA A 38 -3.26 -2.69 -1.92
C ALA A 38 -2.84 -4.16 -2.09
N GLU A 39 -3.37 -5.06 -1.25
CA GLU A 39 -3.23 -6.52 -1.40
C GLU A 39 -3.89 -7.03 -2.68
N GLU A 40 -5.11 -6.60 -2.99
CA GLU A 40 -5.81 -6.95 -4.24
C GLU A 40 -5.00 -6.55 -5.49
N VAL A 41 -4.39 -5.37 -5.48
CA VAL A 41 -3.52 -4.91 -6.58
C VAL A 41 -2.23 -5.74 -6.64
N ALA A 42 -1.63 -6.07 -5.50
CA ALA A 42 -0.44 -6.92 -5.44
C ALA A 42 -0.70 -8.32 -6.01
N ASP A 43 -1.82 -8.94 -5.62
CA ASP A 43 -2.21 -10.28 -6.08
C ASP A 43 -2.54 -10.29 -7.57
N TRP A 44 -3.28 -9.28 -8.05
CA TRP A 44 -3.58 -9.13 -9.47
C TRP A 44 -2.29 -8.96 -10.29
N LEU A 45 -1.35 -8.15 -9.82
CA LEU A 45 -0.06 -7.96 -10.50
C LEU A 45 0.74 -9.26 -10.53
N ALA A 46 0.86 -9.94 -9.38
CA ALA A 46 1.58 -11.20 -9.25
C ALA A 46 1.00 -12.28 -10.18
N ALA A 47 -0.34 -12.42 -10.23
CA ALA A 47 -1.01 -13.34 -11.15
C ALA A 47 -0.70 -13.00 -12.61
N GLY A 48 -0.72 -11.70 -12.97
CA GLY A 48 -0.48 -11.22 -14.32
C GLY A 48 0.92 -11.49 -14.88
N VAL A 49 1.93 -11.59 -14.00
CA VAL A 49 3.34 -11.80 -14.38
C VAL A 49 3.93 -13.15 -13.98
N SER A 50 3.17 -13.99 -13.26
CA SER A 50 3.63 -15.27 -12.66
C SER A 50 4.36 -16.22 -13.63
N GLY A 51 4.01 -16.21 -14.92
CA GLY A 51 4.67 -17.05 -15.94
C GLY A 51 6.03 -16.54 -16.44
N LEU A 52 6.39 -15.29 -16.13
CA LEU A 52 7.60 -14.61 -16.64
C LEU A 52 8.61 -14.30 -15.52
N VAL A 53 8.21 -14.48 -14.27
CA VAL A 53 8.99 -14.09 -13.09
C VAL A 53 9.53 -15.35 -12.40
N ARG A 54 10.85 -15.39 -12.19
CA ARG A 54 11.53 -16.43 -11.42
C ARG A 54 11.40 -16.23 -9.92
N GLU A 55 11.46 -14.98 -9.47
CA GLU A 55 11.34 -14.60 -8.06
C GLU A 55 10.68 -13.22 -7.95
N SER A 56 9.81 -13.06 -6.96
CA SER A 56 9.07 -11.82 -6.71
C SER A 56 9.23 -11.37 -5.27
N SER A 57 9.53 -10.09 -5.06
CA SER A 57 9.46 -9.44 -3.75
C SER A 57 8.44 -8.31 -3.84
N VAL A 58 7.36 -8.42 -3.07
CA VAL A 58 6.26 -7.44 -3.07
C VAL A 58 6.12 -6.88 -1.67
N ARG A 59 6.06 -5.55 -1.58
CA ARG A 59 5.73 -4.81 -0.35
C ARG A 59 4.48 -3.98 -0.59
N VAL A 60 3.50 -4.19 0.27
CA VAL A 60 2.22 -3.48 0.27
C VAL A 60 2.31 -2.33 1.29
N ASN A 61 1.84 -1.15 0.92
CA ASN A 61 1.77 -0.01 1.83
C ASN A 61 0.39 0.67 1.70
N SER A 62 -0.32 0.79 2.82
CA SER A 62 -1.69 1.33 2.88
C SER A 62 -1.75 2.83 3.11
N SER A 63 -0.65 3.43 3.59
CA SER A 63 -0.67 4.78 4.18
C SER A 63 -0.14 5.89 3.27
N ASP A 64 0.31 5.56 2.05
CA ASP A 64 0.97 6.50 1.14
C ASP A 64 0.44 6.43 -0.29
N ALA A 65 0.81 7.41 -1.13
CA ALA A 65 0.53 7.40 -2.58
C ALA A 65 1.14 6.18 -3.31
N LEU A 66 2.03 5.45 -2.65
CA LEU A 66 2.64 4.22 -3.15
C LEU A 66 1.95 2.99 -2.54
N VAL A 67 0.95 2.48 -3.25
CA VAL A 67 0.09 1.36 -2.81
C VAL A 67 0.85 0.02 -2.81
N VAL A 68 1.66 -0.23 -3.85
CA VAL A 68 2.43 -1.48 -4.01
C VAL A 68 3.83 -1.16 -4.54
N ARG A 69 4.84 -1.80 -3.96
CA ARG A 69 6.20 -1.87 -4.49
C ARG A 69 6.53 -3.33 -4.81
N ALA A 70 6.72 -3.64 -6.09
CA ALA A 70 7.08 -4.97 -6.55
C ALA A 70 8.42 -4.98 -7.27
N ALA A 71 9.27 -5.94 -6.93
CA ALA A 71 10.52 -6.25 -7.61
C ALA A 71 10.42 -7.67 -8.16
N HIS A 72 10.68 -7.83 -9.46
CA HIS A 72 10.57 -9.11 -10.17
C HIS A 72 11.90 -9.49 -10.80
N LEU A 73 12.39 -10.69 -10.47
CA LEU A 73 13.54 -11.31 -11.11
C LEU A 73 13.05 -12.04 -12.35
N VAL A 74 13.46 -11.57 -13.52
CA VAL A 74 13.01 -12.07 -14.82
C VAL A 74 14.22 -12.60 -15.58
N GLU A 75 14.06 -13.69 -16.32
CA GLU A 75 15.12 -14.17 -17.20
C GLU A 75 15.44 -13.14 -18.27
N ARG A 76 16.73 -12.95 -18.57
CA ARG A 76 17.18 -11.93 -19.52
C ARG A 76 16.49 -12.03 -20.89
N ALA A 77 16.21 -13.25 -21.35
CA ALA A 77 15.54 -13.51 -22.62
C ALA A 77 14.05 -13.07 -22.62
N SER A 78 13.41 -13.08 -21.45
CA SER A 78 11.99 -12.75 -21.27
C SER A 78 11.74 -11.32 -20.77
N VAL A 79 12.78 -10.49 -20.62
CA VAL A 79 12.66 -9.11 -20.11
C VAL A 79 11.74 -8.25 -20.98
N GLU A 80 11.82 -8.39 -22.31
CA GLU A 80 11.00 -7.59 -23.21
C GLU A 80 9.53 -8.01 -23.16
N GLU A 81 9.27 -9.33 -23.14
CA GLU A 81 7.93 -9.89 -22.97
C GLU A 81 7.31 -9.46 -21.63
N TYR A 82 8.10 -9.52 -20.55
CA TYR A 82 7.68 -9.03 -19.24
C TYR A 82 7.34 -7.54 -19.25
N ARG A 83 8.15 -6.69 -19.90
CA ARG A 83 7.87 -5.26 -20.03
C ARG A 83 6.57 -4.98 -20.77
N GLN A 84 6.30 -5.71 -21.84
CA GLN A 84 5.06 -5.60 -22.60
C GLN A 84 3.87 -6.05 -21.75
N ARG A 85 4.01 -7.15 -21.01
CA ARG A 85 2.96 -7.65 -20.11
C ARG A 85 2.63 -6.65 -19.00
N VAL A 86 3.65 -6.09 -18.33
CA VAL A 86 3.46 -5.07 -17.28
C VAL A 86 2.84 -3.80 -17.84
N ARG A 87 3.22 -3.38 -19.05
CA ARG A 87 2.60 -2.23 -19.71
C ARG A 87 1.12 -2.47 -20.00
N GLY A 88 0.77 -3.63 -20.57
CA GLY A 88 -0.63 -4.00 -20.83
C GLY A 88 -1.46 -4.07 -19.55
N LEU A 89 -0.91 -4.63 -18.47
CA LEU A 89 -1.55 -4.61 -17.14
C LEU A 89 -1.78 -3.17 -16.66
N GLY A 90 -0.82 -2.27 -16.87
CA GLY A 90 -0.98 -0.85 -16.55
C GLY A 90 -2.08 -0.16 -17.34
N GLU A 91 -2.26 -0.49 -18.60
CA GLU A 91 -3.33 0.03 -19.46
C GLU A 91 -4.73 -0.50 -19.07
N GLU A 92 -4.81 -1.73 -18.55
CA GLU A 92 -6.05 -2.32 -18.02
C GLU A 92 -6.56 -1.58 -16.76
N ARG A 93 -5.66 -0.95 -15.99
CA ARG A 93 -6.02 -0.17 -14.79
C ARG A 93 -5.47 1.26 -14.86
N ASN A 94 -6.14 2.10 -15.63
CA ASN A 94 -5.86 3.54 -15.73
C ASN A 94 -5.96 4.31 -14.40
N GLU A 95 -6.60 3.71 -13.39
CA GLU A 95 -6.70 4.25 -12.03
C GLU A 95 -5.38 4.13 -11.24
N LEU A 96 -4.43 3.32 -11.72
CA LEU A 96 -3.16 3.05 -11.06
C LEU A 96 -1.99 3.66 -11.87
N HIS A 97 -1.13 4.40 -11.17
CA HIS A 97 0.09 4.92 -11.77
C HIS A 97 1.25 3.94 -11.59
N PHE A 98 1.71 3.35 -12.70
CA PHE A 98 2.86 2.45 -12.70
C PHE A 98 4.15 3.24 -12.89
N LEU A 99 5.06 3.13 -11.91
CA LEU A 99 6.43 3.58 -12.06
C LEU A 99 7.35 2.35 -12.15
N THR A 100 7.78 2.04 -13.37
CA THR A 100 8.76 0.97 -13.62
C THR A 100 10.16 1.56 -13.67
N SER A 101 11.05 1.10 -12.80
CA SER A 101 12.47 1.42 -12.84
C SER A 101 13.28 0.17 -13.17
N GLY A 102 14.26 0.28 -14.09
CA GLY A 102 15.16 -0.83 -14.44
C GLY A 102 15.53 -0.90 -15.93
N PRO A 103 16.54 -1.72 -16.30
CA PRO A 103 16.95 -2.94 -15.60
C PRO A 103 18.03 -2.68 -14.53
N TRP A 104 17.80 -3.16 -13.31
CA TRP A 104 18.76 -3.07 -12.21
C TRP A 104 19.64 -4.33 -12.13
N PRO A 105 20.89 -4.23 -11.64
CA PRO A 105 21.73 -5.39 -11.39
C PRO A 105 21.05 -6.39 -10.42
N PRO A 106 21.24 -7.72 -10.60
CA PRO A 106 20.57 -8.75 -9.79
C PRO A 106 20.87 -8.67 -8.28
N TYR A 107 21.93 -7.97 -7.87
CA TYR A 107 22.28 -7.74 -6.46
C TYR A 107 21.17 -7.04 -5.66
N SER A 108 20.20 -6.37 -6.31
CA SER A 108 19.02 -5.82 -5.63
C SER A 108 18.16 -6.88 -4.94
N PHE A 109 18.23 -8.17 -5.33
CA PHE A 109 17.61 -9.28 -4.61
C PHE A 109 18.48 -9.82 -3.46
N GLY A 110 19.80 -9.58 -3.50
CA GLY A 110 20.74 -10.00 -2.47
C GLY A 110 20.64 -9.19 -1.18
N GLU A 111 20.32 -7.89 -1.27
CA GLU A 111 20.17 -7.00 -0.09
C GLU A 111 18.75 -6.99 0.51
N LEU A 112 17.75 -7.57 -0.15
CA LEU A 112 16.38 -7.66 0.36
C LEU A 112 16.18 -8.77 1.41
N ARG A 113 17.23 -9.56 1.70
CA ARG A 113 17.33 -10.43 2.88
C ARG A 113 18.12 -9.69 3.97
N GLY A 114 17.48 -8.76 4.67
CA GLY A 114 18.01 -8.07 5.84
C GLY A 114 16.90 -7.80 6.83
#